data_AF-A0A4V1D6Z5-F1
#
_entry.id   AF-A0A4V1D6Z5-F1
#
_cell.length_a   1.000
_cell.length_b   1.000
_cell.length_c   1.000
_cell.angle_alpha   90.00
_cell.angle_beta   90.00
_cell.angle_gamma   90.00
#
_symmetry.space_group_name_H-M   'P 1'
#
loop_
_entity.id
_entity.type
_entity.pdbx_description
1 polymer ?
#
loop_
_entity_poly.entity_id
_entity_poly.type
_entity_poly.pdbx_seq_one_letter_code
_entity_poly.pdbx_strand_id
1 'polypeptide(L)' 'MGITIWLGSILGNWLDLNYSTNQFYFKTITLLAVFVAMYSVIKQVVKITNDQNSKNE' A
#
# COMPACT_ATOMS: atom_id res chain seq x y z
N MET A 1 -0.73 8.47 9.78
CA MET A 1 -1.81 7.65 10.37
C MET A 1 -3.15 7.94 9.70
N GLY A 2 -3.71 9.15 9.77
CA GLY A 2 -4.98 9.47 9.10
C GLY A 2 -4.96 9.42 7.56
N ILE A 3 -3.90 9.95 6.93
CA ILE A 3 -3.76 9.96 5.46
C ILE A 3 -3.73 8.54 4.87
N THR A 4 -3.00 7.62 5.50
CA THR A 4 -2.90 6.23 5.05
C THR A 4 -4.25 5.50 5.14
N ILE A 5 -5.03 5.76 6.20
CA ILE A 5 -6.36 5.18 6.38
C ILE A 5 -7.34 5.76 5.36
N TRP A 6 -7.27 7.07 5.08
CA TRP A 6 -8.14 7.72 4.10
C TRP A 6 -7.86 7.24 2.66
N LEU A 7 -6.59 7.13 2.27
CA LEU A 7 -6.23 6.54 0.97
C LEU A 7 -6.67 5.07 0.90
N GLY A 8 -6.49 4.30 1.97
CA GLY A 8 -6.92 2.90 2.03
C GLY A 8 -8.44 2.74 1.91
N SER A 9 -9.21 3.62 2.53
CA SER A 9 -10.68 3.63 2.45
C SER A 9 -11.17 4.01 1.05
N ILE A 10 -10.58 5.01 0.40
CA ILE A 10 -10.91 5.39 -0.98
C ILE A 10 -10.54 4.28 -1.97
N LEU A 11 -9.34 3.71 -1.85
CA LEU A 11 -8.92 2.58 -2.68
C LEU A 11 -9.79 1.36 -2.45
N GLY A 12 -10.14 1.06 -1.20
CA GLY A 12 -11.01 -0.06 -0.84
C GLY A 12 -12.43 0.10 -1.40
N ASN A 13 -13.00 1.30 -1.34
CA ASN A 13 -14.34 1.57 -1.87
C ASN A 13 -14.37 1.60 -3.41
N TRP A 14 -13.29 2.08 -4.04
CA TRP A 14 -13.13 2.01 -5.50
C TRP A 14 -12.94 0.55 -5.97
N LEU A 15 -12.25 -0.26 -5.16
CA LEU A 15 -12.23 -1.70 -5.31
C LEU A 15 -13.65 -2.25 -5.26
N ASP A 16 -14.37 -2.01 -4.18
CA ASP A 16 -15.69 -2.60 -3.97
C ASP A 16 -16.68 -2.30 -5.12
N LEU A 17 -16.70 -1.07 -5.62
CA LEU A 17 -17.55 -0.62 -6.74
C LEU A 17 -17.21 -1.23 -8.10
N ASN A 18 -15.94 -1.49 -8.40
CA ASN A 18 -15.54 -2.06 -9.70
C ASN A 18 -15.63 -3.60 -9.73
N TYR A 19 -15.89 -4.23 -8.58
CA TYR A 19 -15.61 -5.66 -8.36
C TYR A 19 -16.83 -6.58 -8.43
N SER A 20 -18.04 -6.04 -8.58
CA SER A 20 -19.26 -6.85 -8.67
C SER A 20 -19.35 -7.73 -9.93
N THR A 21 -18.40 -7.70 -10.89
CA THR A 21 -18.62 -8.37 -12.19
C THR A 21 -17.42 -9.13 -12.80
N ASN A 22 -16.16 -8.90 -12.40
CA ASN A 22 -15.02 -9.50 -13.13
C ASN A 22 -13.95 -10.17 -12.25
N GLN A 23 -14.05 -11.49 -12.13
CA GLN A 23 -13.15 -12.36 -11.35
C GLN A 23 -11.66 -12.26 -11.76
N PHE A 24 -11.37 -11.94 -13.02
CA PHE A 24 -10.01 -11.72 -13.52
C PHE A 24 -9.35 -10.45 -12.95
N TYR A 25 -10.13 -9.38 -12.78
CA TYR A 25 -9.64 -8.12 -12.23
C TYR A 25 -9.26 -8.25 -10.76
N PHE A 26 -10.00 -9.06 -9.99
CA PHE A 26 -9.68 -9.36 -8.59
C PHE A 26 -8.28 -9.95 -8.45
N LYS A 27 -7.94 -10.92 -9.29
CA LYS A 27 -6.64 -11.59 -9.25
C LYS A 27 -5.50 -10.62 -9.59
N THR A 28 -5.67 -9.79 -10.61
CA THR A 28 -4.66 -8.81 -11.04
C THR A 28 -4.40 -7.74 -9.99
N ILE A 29 -5.45 -7.13 -9.43
CA ILE A 29 -5.27 -6.09 -8.41
C ILE A 29 -4.81 -6.67 -7.08
N THR A 30 -5.26 -7.86 -6.68
CA THR A 30 -4.72 -8.47 -5.44
C THR A 30 -3.21 -8.65 -5.56
N LEU A 31 -2.72 -9.08 -6.73
CA LEU A 31 -1.29 -9.21 -6.99
C LEU A 31 -0.57 -7.85 -6.94
N LEU A 32 -1.18 -6.81 -7.51
CA LEU A 32 -0.66 -5.45 -7.52
C LEU A 32 -0.65 -4.82 -6.11
N ALA A 33 -1.69 -5.08 -5.32
CA ALA A 33 -1.82 -4.64 -3.93
C ALA A 33 -0.74 -5.27 -3.04
N VAL A 34 -0.47 -6.56 -3.20
CA VAL A 34 0.65 -7.25 -2.52
C VAL A 34 1.98 -6.61 -2.91
N PHE A 35 2.17 -6.30 -4.20
CA PHE A 35 3.39 -5.66 -4.70
C PHE A 35 3.60 -4.26 -4.09
N VAL A 36 2.56 -3.44 -4.06
CA VAL A 36 2.58 -2.11 -3.45
C VAL A 36 2.82 -2.19 -1.94
N ALA A 37 2.20 -3.15 -1.25
CA ALA A 37 2.41 -3.36 0.18
C ALA A 37 3.89 -3.68 0.47
N MET A 38 4.49 -4.59 -0.30
CA MET A 38 5.89 -4.97 -0.15
C MET A 38 6.83 -3.80 -0.42
N TYR A 39 6.58 -3.02 -1.48
CA TYR A 39 7.33 -1.79 -1.78
C TYR A 39 7.24 -0.76 -0.64
N SER A 40 6.04 -0.57 -0.08
CA SER A 40 5.80 0.37 1.01
C SER A 40 6.53 -0.02 2.29
N VAL A 41 6.63 -1.32 2.59
CA VAL A 41 7.42 -1.84 3.72
C VAL A 41 8.91 -1.59 3.49
N ILE A 42 9.45 -1.91 2.31
CA ILE A 42 10.86 -1.69 1.99
C ILE A 42 11.22 -0.21 2.15
N LYS A 43 10.38 0.68 1.62
CA LYS A 43 10.60 2.13 1.73
C LYS A 43 10.53 2.62 3.17
N GLN A 44 9.64 2.05 4.00
CA GLN A 44 9.59 2.33 5.43
C GLN A 44 10.87 1.88 6.14
N VAL A 45 11.36 0.67 5.87
CA VAL A 45 12.58 0.14 6.46
C VAL A 45 13.80 0.99 6.08
N VAL A 46 13.97 1.30 4.79
CA VAL A 46 15.08 2.15 4.32
C VAL A 46 15.03 3.55 4.95
N LYS A 47 13.84 4.14 5.06
CA LYS A 47 13.66 5.45 5.68
C LYS A 47 14.00 5.40 7.18
N ILE A 48 13.59 4.34 7.87
CA ILE A 48 13.96 4.10 9.27
C ILE A 48 15.49 4.01 9.38
N THR A 49 16.16 3.18 8.59
CA THR A 49 17.63 3.03 8.63
C THR A 49 18.36 4.35 8.42
N ASN A 50 17.92 5.19 7.47
CA ASN A 50 18.57 6.46 7.18
C ASN A 50 18.31 7.52 8.27
N ASP A 51 17.09 7.55 8.84
CA ASP A 51 16.74 8.41 10.00
C ASP A 51 17.51 8.00 11.27
N GLN A 52 17.75 6.70 11.46
CA GLN A 52 18.59 6.19 12.55
C GLN A 52 20.04 6.65 12.38
N ASN A 53 20.61 6.61 11.17
CA ASN A 53 22.00 7.02 10.95
C ASN A 53 22.22 8.52 11.21
N SER A 54 21.28 9.37 10.79
CA SER A 54 21.36 10.83 10.98
C SER A 54 21.19 11.30 12.44
N LYS A 55 20.67 10.45 13.34
CA LYS A 55 20.51 10.80 14.77
C LYS A 55 21.73 10.43 15.62
N ASN A 56 22.72 9.77 15.03
CA ASN A 56 23.95 9.34 15.70
C ASN A 56 25.18 10.20 15.33
N GLU A 57 25.00 11.30 14.57
CA GLU A 57 26.00 12.35 14.34
C GLU A 57 25.67 13.64 15.10
#